data_AF-A0A0U1NQK6-F1
#
_entry.id   AF-A0A0U1NQK6-F1
#
_cell.length_a   1.000
_cell.length_b   1.000
_cell.length_c   1.000
_cell.angle_alpha   90.00
_cell.angle_beta   90.00
_cell.angle_gamma   90.00
#
_symmetry.space_group_name_H-M   'P 1'
#
loop_
_entity.id
_entity.type
_entity.pdbx_description
1 polymer ?
#
loop_
_entity_poly.entity_id
_entity_poly.type
_entity_poly.pdbx_seq_one_letter_code
_entity_poly.pdbx_strand_id
1 'polypeptide(L)'
;MNLKKMLSMQKVLDARIIKAKGLEGQDLFPNTILALIVELSEFANEGRWFKHWSKDQEPRTNVQCDYTLDDEPIYRNLVLEEFVDGVHFFLSLAIQKGWEEALNIFEEQLDPDYFEGNLTAWFLEMVHFLNKAYMEKYSDKDMFAGYQRNAYFFRIAWILFLNLGINCFGFTIEQIEQAYCDKNAVNHERQNGGY
;
A
#
# COMPACT_ATOMS: atom_id res chain seq x y z
N MET A 1 -2.70 0.68 -13.61
CA MET A 1 -2.52 -0.68 -13.05
C MET A 1 -3.83 -1.41 -13.25
N ASN A 2 -3.82 -2.72 -13.45
CA ASN A 2 -5.07 -3.48 -13.58
C ASN A 2 -5.72 -3.74 -12.20
N LEU A 3 -6.38 -2.71 -11.63
CA LEU A 3 -7.02 -2.79 -10.31
C LEU A 3 -8.00 -3.95 -10.19
N LYS A 4 -8.77 -4.23 -11.25
CA LYS A 4 -9.74 -5.35 -11.26
C LYS A 4 -9.05 -6.70 -11.05
N LYS A 5 -7.93 -6.93 -11.76
CA LYS A 5 -7.11 -8.13 -11.60
C LYS A 5 -6.54 -8.20 -10.18
N MET A 6 -5.93 -7.12 -9.70
CA MET A 6 -5.29 -7.08 -8.38
C MET A 6 -6.30 -7.31 -7.25
N LEU A 7 -7.47 -6.66 -7.28
CA LEU A 7 -8.55 -6.89 -6.32
C LEU A 7 -9.04 -8.35 -6.34
N SER A 8 -9.15 -8.97 -7.52
CA SER A 8 -9.51 -10.39 -7.62
C SER A 8 -8.45 -11.29 -6.97
N MET A 9 -7.17 -11.00 -7.18
CA MET A 9 -6.06 -11.75 -6.57
C MET A 9 -6.04 -11.57 -5.05
N GLN A 10 -6.23 -10.33 -4.56
CA GLN A 10 -6.27 -10.04 -3.14
C GLN A 10 -7.46 -10.73 -2.44
N LYS A 11 -8.65 -10.74 -3.06
CA LYS A 11 -9.82 -11.46 -2.53
C LYS A 11 -9.51 -12.95 -2.30
N VAL A 12 -8.78 -13.58 -3.22
CA VAL A 12 -8.39 -15.00 -3.12
C VAL A 12 -7.36 -15.20 -2.01
N LEU A 13 -6.35 -14.34 -1.92
CA LEU A 13 -5.34 -14.38 -0.87
C LEU A 13 -5.95 -14.18 0.53
N ASP A 14 -6.77 -13.15 0.70
CA ASP A 14 -7.41 -12.83 1.98
C ASP A 14 -8.35 -13.95 2.43
N ALA A 15 -9.20 -14.48 1.53
CA ALA A 15 -10.09 -15.60 1.86
C ALA A 15 -9.30 -16.85 2.26
N ARG A 16 -8.15 -17.08 1.62
CA ARG A 16 -7.27 -18.20 1.95
C ARG A 16 -6.64 -18.04 3.33
N ILE A 17 -6.12 -16.86 3.68
CA ILE A 17 -5.54 -16.57 5.00
C ILE A 17 -6.60 -16.73 6.08
N ILE A 18 -7.79 -16.12 5.88
CA ILE A 18 -8.91 -16.21 6.83
C ILE A 18 -9.23 -17.67 7.13
N LYS A 19 -9.40 -18.49 6.10
CA LYS A 19 -9.72 -19.91 6.24
C LYS A 19 -8.60 -20.72 6.88
N ALA A 20 -7.35 -20.48 6.47
CA ALA A 20 -6.20 -21.21 7.00
C ALA A 20 -5.95 -20.92 8.50
N LYS A 21 -6.31 -19.72 8.96
CA LYS A 21 -6.09 -19.26 10.33
C LYS A 21 -7.34 -19.30 11.22
N GLY A 22 -8.49 -19.74 10.70
CA GLY A 22 -9.74 -19.82 11.47
C GLY A 22 -10.28 -18.44 11.90
N LEU A 23 -10.14 -17.44 11.03
CA LEU A 23 -10.49 -16.05 11.31
C LEU A 23 -11.88 -15.66 10.80
N GLU A 24 -12.69 -16.64 10.37
CA GLU A 24 -14.02 -16.38 9.83
C GLU A 24 -14.91 -15.62 10.83
N GLY A 25 -15.56 -14.55 10.35
CA GLY A 25 -16.46 -13.73 11.16
C GLY A 25 -15.78 -12.79 12.15
N GLN A 26 -14.44 -12.77 12.23
CA GLN A 26 -13.71 -11.80 13.03
C GLN A 26 -13.61 -10.44 12.32
N ASP A 27 -13.71 -9.35 13.07
CA ASP A 27 -13.42 -8.02 12.54
C ASP A 27 -11.90 -7.80 12.47
N LEU A 28 -11.35 -8.00 11.27
CA LEU A 28 -9.92 -7.84 10.98
C LEU A 28 -9.56 -6.41 10.57
N PHE A 29 -10.53 -5.51 10.43
CA PHE A 29 -10.31 -4.17 9.91
C PHE A 29 -9.34 -3.34 10.76
N PRO A 30 -9.43 -3.31 12.12
CA PRO A 30 -8.47 -2.57 12.94
C PRO A 30 -7.03 -3.07 12.77
N ASN A 31 -6.86 -4.40 12.70
CA ASN A 31 -5.54 -5.02 12.55
C ASN A 31 -4.97 -4.78 11.14
N THR A 32 -5.82 -4.77 10.11
CA THR A 32 -5.42 -4.51 8.73
C THR A 32 -5.02 -3.04 8.55
N ILE A 33 -5.71 -2.09 9.19
CA ILE A 33 -5.31 -0.67 9.20
C ILE A 33 -3.95 -0.51 9.87
N LEU A 34 -3.73 -1.17 11.02
CA LEU A 34 -2.46 -1.10 11.71
C LEU A 34 -1.34 -1.72 10.87
N ALA A 35 -1.57 -2.88 10.25
CA ALA A 35 -0.61 -3.52 9.36
C ALA A 35 -0.22 -2.59 8.20
N LEU A 36 -1.19 -1.93 7.55
CA LEU A 36 -0.90 -0.92 6.53
C LEU A 36 0.00 0.20 7.08
N ILE A 37 -0.29 0.75 8.26
CA ILE A 37 0.55 1.82 8.86
C ILE A 37 1.98 1.34 9.13
N VAL A 38 2.16 0.08 9.54
CA VAL A 38 3.48 -0.53 9.72
C VAL A 38 4.22 -0.60 8.39
N GLU A 39 3.63 -1.18 7.35
CA GLU A 39 4.27 -1.26 6.01
C GLU A 39 4.57 0.12 5.43
N LEU A 40 3.68 1.10 5.62
CA LEU A 40 3.94 2.48 5.19
C LEU A 40 5.15 3.09 5.94
N SER A 41 5.34 2.72 7.20
CA SER A 41 6.51 3.15 7.98
C SER A 41 7.79 2.44 7.53
N GLU A 42 7.70 1.17 7.11
CA GLU A 42 8.81 0.42 6.51
C GLU A 42 9.21 1.02 5.15
N PHE A 43 8.23 1.32 4.30
CA PHE A 43 8.42 2.10 3.07
C PHE A 43 9.14 3.42 3.34
N ALA A 44 8.72 4.16 4.38
CA ALA A 44 9.42 5.38 4.77
C ALA A 44 10.85 5.14 5.25
N ASN A 45 11.06 4.06 6.01
CA ASN A 45 12.36 3.68 6.52
C ASN A 45 13.35 3.35 5.39
N GLU A 46 12.90 2.64 4.36
CA GLU A 46 13.69 2.31 3.16
C GLU A 46 13.86 3.49 2.22
N GLY A 47 12.88 4.39 2.15
CA GLY A 47 12.95 5.64 1.39
C GLY A 47 13.85 6.71 2.02
N ARG A 48 14.05 6.66 3.34
CA ARG A 48 15.03 7.45 4.14
C ARG A 48 14.95 8.98 4.08
N TRP A 49 14.02 9.56 3.32
CA TRP A 49 13.87 11.02 3.13
C TRP A 49 13.71 11.81 4.44
N PHE A 50 13.14 11.19 5.48
CA PHE A 50 12.87 11.85 6.76
C PHE A 50 14.08 11.86 7.71
N LYS A 51 15.11 11.06 7.41
CA LYS A 51 16.27 10.80 8.29
C LYS A 51 17.28 11.96 8.25
N HIS A 52 16.82 13.18 8.53
CA HIS A 52 17.59 14.44 8.48
C HIS A 52 18.82 14.46 9.40
N TRP A 53 18.87 13.59 10.42
CA TRP A 53 20.03 13.42 11.30
C TRP A 53 21.11 12.47 10.73
N SER A 54 20.81 11.73 9.67
CA SER A 54 21.70 10.75 9.06
C SER A 54 22.54 11.38 7.95
N LYS A 55 23.81 10.95 7.84
CA LYS A 55 24.66 11.25 6.68
C LYS A 55 24.32 10.41 5.45
N ASP A 56 23.63 9.31 5.65
CA ASP A 56 23.15 8.40 4.60
C ASP A 56 21.63 8.52 4.53
N GLN A 57 21.14 9.23 3.53
CA GLN A 57 19.72 9.44 3.23
C GLN A 57 19.35 8.82 1.87
N GLU A 58 20.23 8.02 1.28
CA GLU A 58 20.03 7.43 -0.05
C GLU A 58 18.96 6.33 -0.02
N PRO A 59 17.88 6.45 -0.79
CA PRO A 59 16.79 5.48 -0.75
C PRO A 59 17.28 4.09 -1.18
N ARG A 60 16.72 3.04 -0.57
CA ARG A 60 17.14 1.65 -0.80
C ARG A 60 16.53 1.05 -2.07
N THR A 61 16.78 1.69 -3.20
CA THR A 61 16.22 1.31 -4.51
C THR A 61 17.05 0.28 -5.27
N ASN A 62 18.31 0.07 -4.87
CA ASN A 62 19.21 -0.90 -5.50
C ASN A 62 20.18 -1.49 -4.47
N VAL A 63 19.69 -2.41 -3.63
CA VAL A 63 20.46 -3.06 -2.57
C VAL A 63 20.91 -4.43 -3.02
N GLN A 64 22.22 -4.67 -3.04
CA GLN A 64 22.76 -6.02 -3.27
C GLN A 64 22.44 -6.89 -2.05
N CYS A 65 21.71 -7.98 -2.24
CA CYS A 65 21.25 -8.82 -1.14
C CYS A 65 21.79 -10.24 -1.17
N ASP A 66 22.18 -10.74 -2.35
CA ASP A 66 22.59 -12.14 -2.53
C ASP A 66 23.38 -12.32 -3.84
N TYR A 67 23.70 -13.58 -4.16
CA TYR A 67 24.30 -14.01 -5.42
C TYR A 67 23.46 -15.11 -6.07
N THR A 68 23.45 -15.17 -7.41
CA THR A 68 22.93 -16.32 -8.13
C THR A 68 23.87 -17.53 -7.97
N LEU A 69 23.45 -18.71 -8.44
CA LEU A 69 24.31 -19.89 -8.50
C LEU A 69 25.56 -19.70 -9.38
N ASP A 70 25.52 -18.72 -10.28
CA ASP A 70 26.62 -18.36 -11.19
C ASP A 70 27.45 -17.18 -10.64
N ASP A 71 27.38 -16.88 -9.34
CA ASP A 71 28.07 -15.76 -8.66
C ASP A 71 27.72 -14.35 -9.18
N GLU A 72 26.57 -14.18 -9.83
CA GLU A 72 26.09 -12.86 -10.26
C GLU A 72 25.33 -12.15 -9.11
N PRO A 73 25.60 -10.87 -8.81
CA PRO A 73 24.97 -10.17 -7.71
C PRO A 73 23.47 -9.96 -7.96
N ILE A 74 22.66 -10.29 -6.97
CA ILE A 74 21.22 -10.03 -6.95
C ILE A 74 20.96 -8.71 -6.25
N TYR A 75 20.27 -7.81 -6.93
CA TYR A 75 19.84 -6.52 -6.40
C TYR A 75 18.33 -6.47 -6.22
N ARG A 76 17.91 -5.81 -5.14
CA ARG A 76 16.50 -5.59 -4.80
C ARG A 76 16.21 -4.11 -4.62
N ASN A 77 14.99 -3.72 -4.98
CA ASN A 77 14.45 -2.41 -4.70
C ASN A 77 13.56 -2.51 -3.45
N LEU A 78 14.18 -2.35 -2.27
CA LEU A 78 13.47 -2.50 -1.00
C LEU A 78 12.33 -1.47 -0.88
N VAL A 79 12.53 -0.25 -1.40
CA VAL A 79 11.47 0.77 -1.40
C VAL A 79 10.23 0.32 -2.19
N LEU A 80 10.41 -0.30 -3.35
CA LEU A 80 9.29 -0.82 -4.16
C LEU A 80 8.62 -2.02 -3.49
N GLU A 81 9.38 -2.87 -2.81
CA GLU A 81 8.84 -4.02 -2.08
C GLU A 81 7.92 -3.59 -0.94
N GLU A 82 8.38 -2.67 -0.08
CA GLU A 82 7.57 -2.14 1.02
C GLU A 82 6.37 -1.34 0.50
N PHE A 83 6.55 -0.60 -0.60
CA PHE A 83 5.44 0.06 -1.29
C PHE A 83 4.37 -0.96 -1.71
N VAL A 84 4.77 -2.08 -2.32
CA VAL A 84 3.81 -3.11 -2.74
C VAL A 84 3.14 -3.82 -1.58
N ASP A 85 3.81 -3.98 -0.43
CA ASP A 85 3.16 -4.44 0.79
C ASP A 85 2.07 -3.47 1.26
N GLY A 86 2.31 -2.16 1.16
CA GLY A 86 1.26 -1.14 1.30
C GLY A 86 0.10 -1.33 0.32
N VAL A 87 0.37 -1.59 -0.96
CA VAL A 87 -0.67 -1.86 -1.98
C VAL A 87 -1.55 -3.04 -1.55
N HIS A 88 -0.95 -4.16 -1.10
CA HIS A 88 -1.69 -5.32 -0.62
C HIS A 88 -2.71 -4.95 0.46
N PHE A 89 -2.29 -4.21 1.48
CA PHE A 89 -3.17 -3.83 2.58
C PHE A 89 -4.22 -2.79 2.17
N PHE A 90 -3.91 -1.83 1.29
CA PHE A 90 -4.93 -0.94 0.72
C PHE A 90 -6.04 -1.74 0.02
N LEU A 91 -5.69 -2.74 -0.80
CA LEU A 91 -6.67 -3.60 -1.47
C LEU A 91 -7.49 -4.41 -0.45
N SER A 92 -6.85 -5.02 0.56
CA SER A 92 -7.55 -5.76 1.61
C SER A 92 -8.53 -4.89 2.39
N LEU A 93 -8.16 -3.66 2.74
CA LEU A 93 -9.06 -2.72 3.41
C LEU A 93 -10.26 -2.35 2.56
N ALA A 94 -10.03 -2.10 1.26
CA ALA A 94 -11.12 -1.81 0.34
C ALA A 94 -12.11 -2.97 0.25
N ILE A 95 -11.61 -4.21 0.17
CA ILE A 95 -12.43 -5.43 0.15
C ILE A 95 -13.24 -5.59 1.43
N GLN A 96 -12.60 -5.43 2.60
CA GLN A 96 -13.26 -5.61 3.90
C GLN A 96 -14.40 -4.62 4.15
N LYS A 97 -14.30 -3.41 3.59
CA LYS A 97 -15.27 -2.33 3.80
C LYS A 97 -16.21 -2.07 2.63
N GLY A 98 -16.03 -2.73 1.49
CA GLY A 98 -16.79 -2.44 0.27
C GLY A 98 -16.39 -1.09 -0.35
N TRP A 99 -15.13 -0.68 -0.22
CA TRP A 99 -14.59 0.58 -0.72
C TRP A 99 -13.83 0.42 -2.05
N GLU A 100 -14.05 -0.66 -2.81
CA GLU A 100 -13.28 -0.91 -4.04
C GLU A 100 -13.39 0.24 -5.07
N GLU A 101 -14.57 0.86 -5.20
CA GLU A 101 -14.75 2.02 -6.08
C GLU A 101 -13.92 3.24 -5.64
N ALA A 102 -13.59 3.35 -4.35
CA ALA A 102 -12.79 4.43 -3.82
C ALA A 102 -11.33 4.38 -4.31
N LEU A 103 -10.87 3.24 -4.82
CA LEU A 103 -9.53 3.05 -5.40
C LEU A 103 -9.40 3.57 -6.84
N ASN A 104 -10.52 3.79 -7.55
CA ASN A 104 -10.51 4.26 -8.94
C ASN A 104 -10.07 5.71 -9.01
N ILE A 105 -8.85 5.99 -9.44
CA ILE A 105 -8.31 7.37 -9.53
C ILE A 105 -8.40 7.93 -10.95
N PHE A 106 -8.49 9.26 -11.05
CA PHE A 106 -8.33 9.99 -12.32
C PHE A 106 -6.86 10.41 -12.49
N GLU A 107 -6.42 10.58 -13.73
CA GLU A 107 -5.02 10.89 -14.07
C GLU A 107 -4.57 12.22 -13.45
N GLU A 108 -5.46 13.21 -13.39
CA GLU A 108 -5.23 14.52 -12.78
C GLU A 108 -4.94 14.44 -11.28
N GLN A 109 -5.32 13.34 -10.62
CA GLN A 109 -5.05 13.12 -9.20
C GLN A 109 -3.63 12.57 -8.95
N LEU A 110 -2.91 12.21 -10.02
CA LEU A 110 -1.50 11.86 -10.00
C LEU A 110 -0.60 13.02 -10.42
N ASP A 111 -1.15 14.21 -10.62
CA ASP A 111 -0.36 15.41 -10.84
C ASP A 111 0.35 15.80 -9.52
N PRO A 112 1.70 15.86 -9.49
CA PRO A 112 2.43 16.26 -8.29
C PRO A 112 2.09 17.68 -7.81
N ASP A 113 1.61 18.55 -8.69
CA ASP A 113 1.20 19.92 -8.33
C ASP A 113 -0.18 19.96 -7.65
N TYR A 114 -0.90 18.83 -7.60
CA TYR A 114 -2.20 18.73 -6.93
C TYR A 114 -2.08 18.84 -5.40
N PHE A 115 -0.94 18.44 -4.82
CA PHE A 115 -0.71 18.42 -3.38
C PHE A 115 0.40 19.39 -2.98
N GLU A 116 0.16 20.17 -1.93
CA GLU A 116 1.15 21.10 -1.40
C GLU A 116 2.16 20.40 -0.48
N GLY A 117 3.37 20.95 -0.39
CA GLY A 117 4.39 20.52 0.55
C GLY A 117 5.42 19.55 -0.03
N ASN A 118 6.19 18.93 0.86
CA ASN A 118 7.23 17.97 0.49
C ASN A 118 6.78 16.53 0.80
N LEU A 119 7.62 15.56 0.44
CA LEU A 119 7.36 14.13 0.63
C LEU A 119 6.96 13.81 2.10
N THR A 120 7.59 14.46 3.08
CA THR A 120 7.19 14.31 4.50
C THR A 120 5.77 14.82 4.75
N ALA A 121 5.39 15.97 4.20
CA ALA A 121 4.03 16.49 4.32
C ALA A 121 3.00 15.52 3.70
N TRP A 122 3.26 15.02 2.49
CA TRP A 122 2.39 14.07 1.81
C TRP A 122 2.23 12.77 2.59
N PHE A 123 3.32 12.24 3.17
CA PHE A 123 3.28 11.05 4.01
C PHE A 123 2.45 11.26 5.28
N LEU A 124 2.64 12.39 5.98
CA LEU A 124 1.88 12.70 7.19
C LEU A 124 0.39 12.91 6.89
N GLU A 125 0.08 13.56 5.77
CA GLU A 125 -1.29 13.78 5.31
C GLU A 125 -1.98 12.46 4.93
N MET A 126 -1.27 11.56 4.24
CA MET A 126 -1.75 10.21 3.94
C MET A 126 -2.11 9.45 5.22
N VAL A 127 -1.22 9.42 6.21
CA VAL A 127 -1.47 8.78 7.51
C VAL A 127 -2.62 9.44 8.26
N HIS A 128 -2.74 10.77 8.19
CA HIS A 128 -3.86 11.51 8.77
C HIS A 128 -5.20 11.05 8.18
N PHE A 129 -5.32 11.00 6.85
CA PHE A 129 -6.55 10.56 6.20
C PHE A 129 -6.86 9.08 6.43
N LEU A 130 -5.84 8.21 6.48
CA LEU A 130 -6.04 6.81 6.83
C LEU A 130 -6.59 6.65 8.25
N ASN A 131 -6.04 7.41 9.22
CA ASN A 131 -6.55 7.43 10.59
C ASN A 131 -7.98 7.96 10.64
N LYS A 132 -8.33 9.01 9.89
CA LYS A 132 -9.71 9.50 9.81
C LYS A 132 -10.67 8.45 9.26
N ALA A 133 -10.26 7.72 8.23
CA ALA A 133 -11.07 6.64 7.65
C ALA A 133 -11.42 5.55 8.68
N TYR A 134 -10.57 5.33 9.68
CA TYR A 134 -10.80 4.35 10.75
C TYR A 134 -11.51 4.93 11.99
N MET A 135 -10.99 6.05 12.53
CA MET A 135 -11.35 6.59 13.84
C MET A 135 -12.66 7.35 13.81
N GLU A 136 -12.93 8.11 12.76
CA GLU A 136 -14.14 8.93 12.69
C GLU A 136 -15.34 8.06 12.32
N LYS A 137 -16.44 8.24 13.06
CA LYS A 137 -17.67 7.49 12.88
C LYS A 137 -18.69 8.34 12.16
N TYR A 138 -19.08 7.87 10.99
CA TYR A 138 -20.12 8.48 10.17
C TYR A 138 -21.21 7.45 9.90
N SER A 139 -22.43 7.92 9.71
CA SER A 139 -23.51 7.07 9.25
C SER A 139 -23.28 6.67 7.79
N ASP A 140 -23.90 5.57 7.36
CA ASP A 140 -23.84 5.16 5.95
C ASP A 140 -24.49 6.17 4.98
N LYS A 141 -25.23 7.14 5.51
CA LYS A 141 -25.87 8.22 4.74
C LYS A 141 -24.96 9.45 4.59
N ASP A 142 -23.86 9.51 5.32
CA ASP A 142 -22.92 10.62 5.27
C ASP A 142 -22.02 10.49 4.04
N MET A 143 -22.49 11.09 2.96
CA MET A 143 -21.80 11.12 1.68
C MET A 143 -20.95 12.39 1.52
N PHE A 144 -19.83 12.27 0.82
CA PHE A 144 -19.01 13.39 0.38
C PHE A 144 -18.37 13.05 -0.96
N ALA A 145 -18.46 13.98 -1.92
CA ALA A 145 -17.92 13.81 -3.27
C ALA A 145 -18.31 12.47 -3.96
N GLY A 146 -19.51 11.96 -3.68
CA GLY A 146 -20.01 10.69 -4.25
C GLY A 146 -19.64 9.43 -3.48
N TYR A 147 -18.90 9.52 -2.38
CA TYR A 147 -18.48 8.38 -1.56
C TYR A 147 -19.01 8.48 -0.13
N GLN A 148 -19.15 7.34 0.56
CA GLN A 148 -19.27 7.35 2.02
C GLN A 148 -18.06 8.09 2.60
N ARG A 149 -18.27 8.90 3.64
CA ARG A 149 -17.22 9.79 4.16
C ARG A 149 -15.93 9.07 4.57
N ASN A 150 -16.01 7.89 5.21
CA ASN A 150 -14.82 7.08 5.52
C ASN A 150 -14.12 6.59 4.24
N ALA A 151 -14.87 6.14 3.24
CA ALA A 151 -14.34 5.72 1.95
C ALA A 151 -13.66 6.88 1.20
N TYR A 152 -14.19 8.10 1.34
CA TYR A 152 -13.56 9.30 0.81
C TYR A 152 -12.20 9.57 1.48
N PHE A 153 -12.09 9.48 2.81
CA PHE A 153 -10.79 9.66 3.47
C PHE A 153 -9.80 8.56 3.09
N PHE A 154 -10.27 7.31 3.01
CA PHE A 154 -9.47 6.20 2.49
C PHE A 154 -8.97 6.48 1.06
N ARG A 155 -9.84 7.00 0.19
CA ARG A 155 -9.48 7.41 -1.18
C ARG A 155 -8.38 8.46 -1.20
N ILE A 156 -8.45 9.49 -0.35
CA ILE A 156 -7.40 10.52 -0.31
C ILE A 156 -6.06 9.92 0.14
N ALA A 157 -6.07 9.04 1.16
CA ALA A 157 -4.88 8.32 1.57
C ALA A 157 -4.30 7.46 0.44
N TRP A 158 -5.15 6.75 -0.31
CA TRP A 158 -4.74 5.96 -1.47
C TRP A 158 -4.09 6.81 -2.58
N ILE A 159 -4.67 7.98 -2.88
CA ILE A 159 -4.12 8.88 -3.90
C ILE A 159 -2.74 9.42 -3.48
N LEU A 160 -2.62 9.90 -2.24
CA LEU A 160 -1.34 10.38 -1.70
C LEU A 160 -0.28 9.28 -1.70
N PHE A 161 -0.68 8.06 -1.31
CA PHE A 161 0.18 6.89 -1.36
C PHE A 161 0.71 6.61 -2.77
N LEU A 162 -0.16 6.61 -3.79
CA LEU A 162 0.28 6.43 -5.18
C LEU A 162 1.21 7.55 -5.65
N ASN A 163 0.93 8.81 -5.29
CA ASN A 163 1.80 9.94 -5.60
C ASN A 163 3.19 9.80 -4.96
N LEU A 164 3.30 9.27 -3.75
CA LEU A 164 4.60 8.98 -3.12
C LEU A 164 5.41 7.99 -3.97
N GLY A 165 4.82 6.87 -4.41
CA GLY A 165 5.53 5.89 -5.24
C GLY A 165 5.88 6.41 -6.64
N ILE A 166 4.90 6.99 -7.33
CA ILE A 166 5.02 7.39 -8.73
C ILE A 166 5.86 8.67 -8.86
N ASN A 167 5.47 9.74 -8.15
CA ASN A 167 6.06 11.06 -8.34
C ASN A 167 7.34 11.26 -7.53
N CYS A 168 7.51 10.56 -6.39
CA CYS A 168 8.73 10.71 -5.59
C CYS A 168 9.79 9.63 -5.86
N PHE A 169 9.38 8.39 -6.16
CA PHE A 169 10.31 7.28 -6.43
C PHE A 169 10.35 6.82 -7.89
N GLY A 170 9.54 7.43 -8.76
CA GLY A 170 9.56 7.15 -10.20
C GLY A 170 9.01 5.77 -10.56
N PHE A 171 8.22 5.14 -9.68
CA PHE A 171 7.66 3.84 -9.97
C PHE A 171 6.64 3.93 -11.09
N THR A 172 6.83 3.14 -12.14
CA THR A 172 5.82 3.06 -13.19
C THR A 172 4.65 2.21 -12.72
N ILE A 173 3.51 2.45 -13.35
CA ILE A 173 2.30 1.68 -13.12
C ILE A 173 2.51 0.17 -13.36
N GLU A 174 3.31 -0.17 -14.38
CA GLU A 174 3.66 -1.54 -14.73
C GLU A 174 4.58 -2.17 -13.68
N GLN A 175 5.54 -1.40 -13.14
CA GLN A 175 6.41 -1.87 -12.05
C GLN A 175 5.60 -2.19 -10.80
N ILE A 176 4.66 -1.32 -10.42
CA ILE A 176 3.77 -1.52 -9.27
C ILE A 176 2.91 -2.77 -9.48
N GLU A 177 2.28 -2.93 -10.65
CA GLU A 177 1.45 -4.10 -10.95
C GLU A 177 2.26 -5.40 -10.93
N GLN A 178 3.44 -5.41 -11.55
CA GLN A 178 4.29 -6.60 -11.63
C GLN A 178 4.79 -7.00 -10.24
N ALA A 179 5.35 -6.06 -9.47
CA ALA A 179 5.84 -6.33 -8.13
C ALA A 179 4.72 -6.79 -7.20
N TYR A 180 3.51 -6.25 -7.33
CA TYR A 180 2.31 -6.76 -6.65
C TYR A 180 2.00 -8.22 -7.02
N CYS A 181 2.01 -8.56 -8.32
CA CYS A 181 1.73 -9.93 -8.76
C CYS A 181 2.76 -10.92 -8.21
N ASP A 182 4.04 -10.54 -8.22
CA ASP A 182 5.14 -11.37 -7.72
C ASP A 182 5.03 -11.55 -6.20
N LYS A 183 4.77 -10.48 -5.45
CA LYS A 183 4.57 -10.55 -4.00
C LYS A 183 3.32 -11.36 -3.63
N ASN A 184 2.23 -11.23 -4.39
CA ASN A 184 1.03 -12.04 -4.22
C ASN A 184 1.32 -13.54 -4.37
N ALA A 185 2.10 -13.93 -5.40
CA ALA A 185 2.50 -15.31 -5.64
C ALA A 185 3.33 -15.86 -4.47
N VAL A 186 4.35 -15.12 -4.02
CA VAL A 186 5.17 -15.47 -2.85
C VAL A 186 4.32 -15.61 -1.59
N ASN A 187 3.35 -14.72 -1.36
CA ASN A 187 2.46 -14.80 -0.21
C ASN A 187 1.56 -16.06 -0.26
N HIS A 188 1.11 -16.47 -1.44
CA HIS A 188 0.41 -17.74 -1.61
C HIS A 188 1.28 -18.96 -1.30
N GLU A 189 2.57 -18.91 -1.63
CA GLU A 189 3.54 -19.96 -1.29
C GLU A 189 3.82 -20.01 0.22
N ARG A 190 3.98 -18.86 0.88
CA ARG A 190 4.13 -18.78 2.35
C ARG A 190 2.96 -19.42 3.09
N GLN A 191 1.74 -19.27 2.57
CA GLN A 191 0.55 -19.94 3.11
C GLN A 191 0.54 -21.47 2.90
N ASN A 192 1.36 -22.03 2.00
CA ASN A 192 1.57 -23.50 1.93
C ASN A 192 2.54 -23.97 3.03
N GLY A 193 3.48 -23.12 3.46
CA GLY A 193 4.54 -23.43 4.42
C GLY A 193 4.16 -23.25 5.90
N GLY A 194 2.92 -22.89 6.20
CA GLY A 194 2.42 -22.77 7.58
C GLY A 194 2.70 -21.43 8.29
N TYR A 195 3.17 -20.40 7.55
CA TYR A 195 3.32 -19.04 8.08
C TYR A 195 1.98 -18.46 8.51
#